data_AF-A0A6A1Q879-F1
#
_entry.id   AF-A0A6A1Q879-F1
#
_cell.length_a   1.000
_cell.length_b   1.000
_cell.length_c   1.000
_cell.angle_alpha   90.00
_cell.angle_beta   90.00
_cell.angle_gamma   90.00
#
_symmetry.space_group_name_H-M   'P 1'
#
loop_
_entity.id
_entity.type
_entity.pdbx_description
1 polymer ?
#
loop_
_entity_poly.entity_id
_entity_poly.type
_entity_poly.pdbx_seq_one_letter_code
_entity_poly.pdbx_strand_id
1 'polypeptide(L)'
;MRNLRQWYTEEFKDALLQNPPVWFKSFLFCELVFQLPFFPIATYAFFKGGCRWIRTPAIIYSVQTMTTLIPILSTVLLEDFSNASCFKGQGPKTFHERLFLISVYMPYFLIPLILLLFMLQNPYYKSEEKRKKK
;
A
#
# COMPACT_ATOMS: atom_id res chain seq x y z
N MET A 1 -9.56 -21.68 7.88
CA MET A 1 -9.05 -20.60 6.98
C MET A 1 -9.84 -20.43 5.68
N ARG A 2 -10.43 -21.49 5.06
CA ARG A 2 -11.20 -21.34 3.81
C ARG A 2 -12.46 -20.46 3.96
N ASN A 3 -13.17 -20.58 5.08
CA ASN A 3 -14.40 -19.82 5.34
C ASN A 3 -14.18 -18.30 5.41
N LEU A 4 -13.05 -17.83 5.97
CA LEU A 4 -12.79 -16.40 6.09
C LEU A 4 -12.47 -15.76 4.72
N ARG A 5 -11.68 -16.47 3.91
CA ARG A 5 -11.35 -16.00 2.56
C ARG A 5 -12.59 -16.01 1.66
N GLN A 6 -13.44 -17.03 1.77
CA GLN A 6 -14.71 -17.10 1.03
C GLN A 6 -15.67 -15.99 1.46
N TRP A 7 -15.84 -15.77 2.76
CA TRP A 7 -16.66 -14.67 3.28
C TRP A 7 -16.16 -13.29 2.80
N TYR A 8 -14.86 -13.03 2.88
CA TYR A 8 -14.26 -11.79 2.37
C TYR A 8 -14.43 -11.64 0.85
N THR A 9 -14.25 -12.74 0.12
CA THR A 9 -14.42 -12.84 -1.34
C THR A 9 -15.84 -12.55 -1.77
N GLU A 10 -16.83 -13.05 -1.03
CA GLU A 10 -18.26 -12.85 -1.31
C GLU A 10 -18.70 -11.41 -0.98
N GLU A 11 -18.23 -10.88 0.15
CA GLU A 11 -18.62 -9.55 0.64
C GLU A 11 -17.95 -8.42 -0.18
N PHE A 12 -16.62 -8.51 -0.40
CA PHE A 12 -15.86 -7.44 -1.03
C PHE A 12 -15.68 -7.64 -2.53
N LYS A 13 -15.96 -8.83 -3.08
CA LYS A 13 -15.76 -9.16 -4.50
C LYS A 13 -14.36 -8.79 -5.03
N ASP A 14 -13.36 -8.93 -4.17
CA ASP A 14 -12.00 -8.53 -4.51
C ASP A 14 -11.36 -9.50 -5.50
N ALA A 15 -11.34 -9.09 -6.78
CA ALA A 15 -10.79 -9.87 -7.88
C ALA A 15 -9.29 -10.18 -7.70
N LEU A 16 -8.53 -9.28 -7.06
CA LEU A 16 -7.08 -9.41 -6.87
C LEU A 16 -6.74 -10.48 -5.84
N LEU A 17 -7.57 -10.63 -4.80
CA LEU A 17 -7.37 -11.67 -3.78
C LEU A 17 -7.97 -13.02 -4.19
N GLN A 18 -9.02 -13.02 -5.02
CA GLN A 18 -9.65 -14.24 -5.53
C GLN A 18 -8.77 -14.97 -6.55
N ASN A 19 -8.27 -14.25 -7.55
CA ASN A 19 -7.39 -14.78 -8.59
C ASN A 19 -6.18 -13.85 -8.75
N PRO A 20 -5.19 -13.94 -7.84
CA PRO A 20 -4.06 -13.02 -7.82
C PRO A 20 -3.22 -13.14 -9.10
N PRO A 21 -3.18 -12.09 -9.93
CA PRO A 21 -2.37 -12.09 -11.14
C PRO A 21 -0.88 -12.07 -10.78
N VAL A 22 -0.03 -12.49 -11.71
CA VAL A 22 1.42 -12.66 -11.45
C VAL A 22 2.07 -11.35 -11.02
N TRP A 23 1.68 -10.22 -11.61
CA TRP A 23 2.18 -8.90 -11.22
C TRP A 23 1.82 -8.53 -9.77
N PHE A 24 0.62 -8.88 -9.31
CA PHE A 24 0.16 -8.60 -7.94
C PHE A 24 0.91 -9.47 -6.94
N LYS A 25 1.17 -10.74 -7.28
CA LYS A 25 2.03 -11.62 -6.46
C LYS A 25 3.44 -11.06 -6.31
N SER A 26 4.02 -10.50 -7.38
CA SER A 26 5.33 -9.85 -7.32
C SER A 26 5.30 -8.63 -6.38
N PHE A 27 4.24 -7.81 -6.41
CA PHE A 27 4.11 -6.70 -5.47
C PHE A 27 3.94 -7.17 -4.04
N LEU A 28 3.10 -8.17 -3.77
CA LEU A 28 2.97 -8.77 -2.44
C LEU A 28 4.29 -9.33 -1.93
N PHE A 29 5.09 -9.94 -2.80
CA PHE A 29 6.41 -10.44 -2.42
C PHE A 29 7.37 -9.29 -2.08
N CYS A 30 7.43 -8.26 -2.91
CA CYS A 30 8.22 -7.06 -2.62
C CYS A 30 7.76 -6.39 -1.32
N GLU A 31 6.45 -6.27 -1.11
CA GLU A 31 5.89 -5.76 0.13
C GLU A 31 6.32 -6.63 1.31
N LEU A 32 6.19 -7.95 1.23
CA LEU A 32 6.65 -8.86 2.29
C LEU A 32 8.15 -8.71 2.58
N VAL A 33 8.99 -8.47 1.57
CA VAL A 33 10.44 -8.35 1.76
C VAL A 33 10.84 -6.97 2.32
N PHE A 34 10.15 -5.89 1.97
CA PHE A 34 10.53 -4.52 2.36
C PHE A 34 9.67 -3.94 3.49
N GLN A 35 8.37 -4.20 3.52
CA GLN A 35 7.41 -3.67 4.49
C GLN A 35 7.49 -4.39 5.84
N LEU A 36 7.59 -5.72 5.84
CA LEU A 36 7.67 -6.49 7.09
C LEU A 36 8.91 -6.20 7.95
N PRO A 37 10.15 -6.13 7.41
CA PRO A 37 11.29 -5.74 8.24
C PRO A 37 11.24 -4.25 8.62
N PHE A 38 10.55 -3.40 7.86
CA PHE A 38 10.40 -2.00 8.21
C PHE A 38 9.53 -1.79 9.45
N PHE A 39 8.48 -2.58 9.67
CA PHE A 39 7.60 -2.44 10.85
C PHE A 39 8.35 -2.49 12.20
N PRO A 40 9.13 -3.52 12.54
CA PRO A 40 9.85 -3.55 13.83
C PRO A 40 10.91 -2.45 13.92
N ILE A 41 11.55 -2.08 12.80
CA ILE A 41 12.52 -0.97 12.76
C ILE A 41 11.82 0.36 13.05
N ALA A 42 10.68 0.61 12.42
CA ALA A 42 9.85 1.78 12.62
C ALA A 42 9.32 1.83 14.06
N THR A 43 8.74 0.74 14.57
CA THR A 43 8.26 0.65 15.94
C THR A 43 9.38 0.94 16.94
N TYR A 44 10.57 0.35 16.76
CA TYR A 44 11.72 0.62 17.63
C TYR A 44 12.15 2.10 17.57
N ALA A 45 12.24 2.67 16.37
CA ALA A 45 12.66 4.06 16.19
C ALA A 45 11.65 5.08 16.74
N PHE A 46 10.35 4.80 16.61
CA PHE A 46 9.28 5.61 17.19
C PHE A 46 9.21 5.44 18.71
N PHE A 47 9.37 4.22 19.23
CA PHE A 47 9.33 3.94 20.67
C PHE A 47 10.49 4.57 21.43
N LYS A 48 11.71 4.48 20.89
CA LYS A 48 12.91 5.09 21.52
C LYS A 48 12.85 6.62 21.52
N GLY A 49 12.16 7.22 20.54
CA GLY A 49 12.08 8.66 20.35
C GLY A 49 13.42 9.25 19.86
N GLY A 50 13.39 10.13 18.87
CA GLY A 50 14.60 10.85 18.42
C GLY A 50 15.55 10.08 17.49
N CYS A 51 15.18 8.87 17.02
CA CYS A 51 15.94 8.13 16.00
C CYS A 51 15.84 8.80 14.62
N ARG A 52 16.62 9.88 14.40
CA ARG A 52 16.59 10.70 13.19
C ARG A 52 16.98 9.95 11.88
N TRP A 53 17.56 8.75 11.98
CA TRP A 53 17.85 7.89 10.83
C TRP A 53 16.60 7.28 10.19
N ILE A 54 15.47 7.21 10.91
CA ILE A 54 14.23 6.58 10.40
C ILE A 54 13.59 7.35 9.23
N ARG A 55 14.00 8.60 9.00
CA ARG A 55 13.43 9.45 7.94
C ARG A 55 13.58 8.84 6.55
N THR A 56 14.80 8.47 6.18
CA THR A 56 15.10 7.90 4.86
C THR A 56 14.36 6.59 4.61
N PRO A 57 14.41 5.58 5.50
CA PRO A 57 13.65 4.35 5.30
C PRO A 57 12.14 4.58 5.35
N ALA A 58 11.62 5.52 6.15
CA ALA A 58 10.20 5.86 6.14
C ALA A 58 9.74 6.52 4.84
N ILE A 59 10.56 7.40 4.25
CA ILE A 59 10.27 7.99 2.93
C ILE A 59 10.27 6.90 1.85
N ILE A 60 11.30 6.03 1.84
CA ILE A 60 11.40 4.93 0.88
C ILE A 60 10.19 4.00 1.00
N TYR A 61 9.84 3.62 2.23
CA TYR A 61 8.66 2.82 2.53
C TYR A 61 7.39 3.48 1.98
N SER A 62 7.15 4.74 2.32
CA SER A 62 5.95 5.44 1.90
C SER A 62 5.82 5.53 0.38
N VAL A 63 6.92 5.89 -0.30
CA VAL A 63 6.94 5.97 -1.76
C VAL A 63 6.70 4.60 -2.39
N GLN A 64 7.36 3.55 -1.89
CA GLN A 64 7.21 2.19 -2.39
C GLN A 64 5.74 1.72 -2.27
N THR A 65 5.13 1.84 -1.10
CA THR A 65 3.73 1.44 -0.86
C THR A 65 2.76 2.25 -1.73
N MET A 66 3.01 3.55 -1.91
CA MET A 66 2.20 4.36 -2.83
C MET A 66 2.36 3.91 -4.28
N THR A 67 3.57 3.61 -4.72
CA THR A 67 3.85 3.14 -6.09
C THR A 67 3.22 1.79 -6.39
N THR A 68 3.18 0.86 -5.43
CA THR A 68 2.51 -0.44 -5.62
C THR A 68 0.97 -0.33 -5.59
N LEU A 69 0.42 0.67 -4.90
CA LEU A 69 -1.03 0.92 -4.86
C LEU A 69 -1.58 1.59 -6.12
N ILE A 70 -0.77 2.37 -6.85
CA ILE A 70 -1.19 2.99 -8.11
C ILE A 70 -1.71 1.96 -9.14
N PRO A 71 -0.98 0.88 -9.48
CA PRO A 71 -1.49 -0.12 -10.41
C PRO A 71 -2.70 -0.87 -9.86
N ILE A 72 -2.77 -1.11 -8.54
CA ILE A 72 -3.94 -1.73 -7.89
C ILE A 72 -5.18 -0.85 -8.11
N LEU A 73 -5.12 0.44 -7.75
CA LEU A 73 -6.22 1.38 -7.93
C LEU A 73 -6.57 1.57 -9.41
N SER A 74 -5.56 1.63 -10.29
CA SER A 74 -5.74 1.72 -11.74
C SER A 74 -6.50 0.52 -12.29
N THR A 75 -6.14 -0.70 -11.88
CA THR A 75 -6.87 -1.92 -12.29
C THR A 75 -8.29 -1.94 -11.76
N VAL A 76 -8.54 -1.50 -10.53
CA VAL A 76 -9.91 -1.45 -9.97
C VAL A 76 -10.78 -0.42 -10.70
N LEU A 77 -10.20 0.70 -11.15
CA LEU A 77 -10.92 1.78 -11.84
C LEU A 77 -11.13 1.51 -13.33
N LEU A 78 -10.06 1.11 -14.04
CA LEU A 78 -10.02 1.05 -15.50
C LEU A 78 -10.32 -0.34 -16.06
N GLU A 79 -10.05 -1.41 -15.32
CA GLU A 79 -10.27 -2.76 -15.83
C GLU A 79 -11.78 -3.02 -15.96
N ASP A 80 -12.19 -3.49 -17.13
CA ASP A 80 -13.54 -3.99 -17.31
C ASP A 80 -13.59 -5.46 -16.88
N PHE A 81 -13.96 -5.69 -15.61
CA PHE A 81 -14.14 -7.03 -15.04
C PHE A 81 -15.20 -7.86 -15.78
N SER A 82 -16.02 -7.27 -16.67
CA SER A 82 -16.95 -8.02 -17.53
C SER A 82 -16.26 -8.71 -18.71
N ASN A 83 -15.15 -8.14 -19.22
CA ASN A 83 -14.42 -8.64 -20.40
C ASN A 83 -12.99 -9.12 -20.08
N ALA A 84 -12.49 -8.85 -18.87
CA ALA A 84 -11.15 -9.21 -18.45
C ALA A 84 -10.98 -10.73 -18.34
N SER A 85 -10.28 -11.32 -19.32
CA SER A 85 -9.89 -12.73 -19.37
C SER A 85 -9.05 -13.16 -18.15
N CYS A 86 -8.33 -12.21 -17.53
CA CYS A 86 -7.49 -12.45 -16.36
C CYS A 86 -8.28 -12.79 -15.09
N PHE A 87 -9.46 -12.18 -14.90
CA PHE A 87 -10.25 -12.32 -13.67
C PHE A 87 -11.50 -13.21 -13.83
N LYS A 88 -11.65 -13.89 -14.98
CA LYS A 88 -12.76 -14.82 -15.27
C LYS A 88 -14.16 -14.26 -14.95
N GLY A 89 -14.38 -12.97 -15.14
CA GLY A 89 -15.67 -12.33 -14.86
C GLY A 89 -16.00 -12.17 -13.36
N GLN A 90 -15.05 -12.43 -12.47
CA GLN A 90 -15.16 -12.27 -11.02
C GLN A 90 -14.50 -10.95 -10.60
N GLY A 91 -15.30 -9.99 -10.14
CA GLY A 91 -14.86 -8.67 -9.72
C GLY A 91 -16.02 -7.68 -9.60
N PRO A 92 -15.76 -6.45 -9.14
CA PRO A 92 -16.78 -5.43 -8.98
C PRO A 92 -17.31 -4.98 -10.35
N LYS A 93 -18.56 -5.37 -10.65
CA LYS A 93 -19.22 -5.09 -11.94
C LYS A 93 -19.86 -3.70 -11.92
N THR A 94 -20.30 -3.26 -10.74
CA THR A 94 -20.99 -1.98 -10.56
C THR A 94 -20.02 -0.91 -10.08
N PHE A 95 -20.23 0.35 -10.50
CA PHE A 95 -19.43 1.49 -10.05
C PHE A 95 -19.41 1.64 -8.51
N HIS A 96 -20.53 1.34 -7.84
CA HIS A 96 -20.61 1.34 -6.38
C HIS A 96 -19.70 0.30 -5.72
N GLU A 97 -19.59 -0.90 -6.28
CA GLU A 97 -18.71 -1.96 -5.75
C GLU A 97 -17.24 -1.56 -5.93
N ARG A 98 -16.90 -0.93 -7.07
CA ARG A 98 -15.56 -0.39 -7.32
C ARG A 98 -15.21 0.71 -6.31
N LEU A 99 -16.13 1.64 -6.07
CA LEU A 99 -15.93 2.73 -5.11
C LEU A 99 -15.78 2.20 -3.68
N PHE A 100 -16.56 1.19 -3.31
CA PHE A 100 -16.43 0.51 -2.02
C PHE A 100 -15.06 -0.17 -1.87
N LEU A 101 -14.61 -0.88 -2.90
CA LEU A 101 -13.28 -1.51 -2.91
C LEU A 101 -12.17 -0.45 -2.79
N ILE A 102 -12.25 0.63 -3.55
CA ILE A 102 -11.31 1.76 -3.46
C ILE A 102 -11.30 2.35 -2.06
N SER A 103 -12.46 2.49 -1.41
CA SER A 103 -12.56 2.97 -0.03
C SER A 103 -11.79 2.06 0.95
N VAL A 104 -11.79 0.74 0.74
CA VAL A 104 -11.01 -0.20 1.55
C VAL A 104 -9.50 -0.06 1.30
N TYR A 105 -9.09 0.21 0.06
CA TYR A 105 -7.68 0.40 -0.31
C TYR A 105 -7.15 1.82 0.02
N MET A 106 -8.01 2.83 0.10
CA MET A 106 -7.66 4.24 0.33
C MET A 106 -6.85 4.47 1.61
N PRO A 107 -7.18 3.89 2.77
CA PRO A 107 -6.37 4.00 3.98
C PRO A 107 -4.91 3.56 3.76
N TYR A 108 -4.68 2.50 2.99
CA TYR A 108 -3.33 2.01 2.68
C TYR A 108 -2.54 2.98 1.81
N PHE A 109 -3.19 3.90 1.10
CA PHE A 109 -2.52 4.98 0.36
C PHE A 109 -2.35 6.24 1.21
N LEU A 110 -3.39 6.60 1.98
CA LEU A 110 -3.41 7.81 2.79
C LEU A 110 -2.44 7.73 3.97
N ILE A 111 -2.33 6.58 4.65
CA ILE A 111 -1.43 6.43 5.80
C ILE A 111 0.05 6.62 5.38
N PRO A 112 0.57 5.95 4.33
CA PRO A 112 1.91 6.22 3.82
C PRO A 112 2.10 7.65 3.33
N LEU A 113 1.09 8.26 2.71
CA LEU A 113 1.15 9.66 2.26
C LEU A 113 1.28 10.62 3.43
N ILE A 114 0.50 10.44 4.49
CA ILE A 114 0.59 11.25 5.71
C ILE A 114 1.95 11.05 6.37
N LEU A 115 2.44 9.80 6.44
CA LEU A 115 3.78 9.49 6.96
C LEU A 115 4.88 10.18 6.13
N LEU A 116 4.75 10.19 4.80
CA LEU A 116 5.68 10.86 3.89
C LEU A 116 5.69 12.37 4.13
N LEU A 117 4.52 13.00 4.18
CA LEU A 117 4.38 14.43 4.44
C LEU A 117 4.93 14.79 5.82
N PHE A 118 4.67 13.98 6.84
CA PHE A 118 5.23 14.16 8.17
C PHE A 118 6.77 14.10 8.15
N MET A 119 7.36 13.12 7.48
CA MET A 119 8.82 12.99 7.36
C MET A 119 9.47 14.10 6.50
N LEU A 120 8.74 14.67 5.55
CA LEU A 120 9.21 15.77 4.70
C LEU A 120 9.11 17.14 5.39
N GLN A 121 7.98 17.40 6.06
CA GLN A 121 7.67 18.71 6.64
C GLN A 121 8.29 18.92 8.02
N ASN A 122 8.59 17.85 8.77
CA ASN A 122 9.03 17.98 10.15
C ASN A 122 10.44 18.64 10.23
N PRO A 123 10.55 19.85 10.81
CA PRO A 123 11.79 20.64 10.84
C PRO A 123 12.92 19.96 11.62
N TYR A 124 12.59 19.00 12.49
CA TYR A 124 13.54 18.18 13.25
C TYR A 124 14.54 17.42 12.36
N TYR A 125 14.19 17.21 11.09
CA TYR A 125 15.01 16.50 10.11
C TYR A 125 15.64 17.42 9.03
N LYS A 126 15.20 18.68 8.93
CA LYS A 126 15.61 19.63 7.88
C LYS A 126 16.95 20.32 8.19
N SER A 127 17.40 20.30 9.45
CA SER A 127 18.60 21.02 9.93
C SER A 127 19.93 20.37 9.51
N GLU A 128 20.00 19.05 9.36
CA GLU A 128 21.24 18.33 9.05
C GLU A 128 21.51 18.20 7.54
N GLU A 129 20.51 18.30 6.66
CA GLU A 129 20.78 18.37 5.20
C GLU A 129 21.60 19.61 4.82
N LYS A 130 21.41 20.70 5.59
CA LYS A 130 22.24 21.91 5.49
C LYS A 130 23.63 21.74 6.14
N ARG A 131 23.79 20.81 7.09
CA ARG A 131 25.05 20.58 7.80
C ARG A 131 25.96 19.56 7.10
N LYS A 132 25.40 18.56 6.41
CA LYS A 132 26.15 17.63 5.54
C LYS A 132 26.56 18.24 4.20
N LYS A 133 25.93 19.35 3.80
CA LYS A 133 26.29 20.14 2.60
C LYS A 133 27.35 21.21 2.89
N LYS A 134 27.89 21.27 4.11
CA LYS A 134 28.91 22.22 4.56
C LYS A 134 30.18 21.48 4.95
#